data_AF-A0A1W9NZL1-F1
#
_entry.id   AF-A0A1W9NZL1-F1
#
_cell.length_a   1.000
_cell.length_b   1.000
_cell.length_c   1.000
_cell.angle_alpha   90.00
_cell.angle_beta   90.00
_cell.angle_gamma   90.00
#
_symmetry.space_group_name_H-M   'P 1'
#
loop_
_entity.id
_entity.type
_entity.pdbx_description
1 polymer ?
#
loop_
_entity_poly.entity_id
_entity_poly.type
_entity_poly.pdbx_seq_one_letter_code
_entity_poly.pdbx_strand_id
1 'polypeptide(L)' 'MAKVGRRRKRKTSTRQRFLKKKGLKKVPRGKEIDHKVPLSEGGSDSLRNLRLIKKKTHKQKTKREARRRARRR' A
#
# COMPACT_ATOMS: atom_id res chain seq x y z
N MET A 1 21.00 -0.02 -17.33
CA MET A 1 20.87 0.00 -15.86
C MET A 1 19.39 0.14 -15.45
N ALA A 2 18.73 -0.95 -15.05
CA ALA A 2 17.34 -0.88 -14.58
C ALA A 2 17.31 -0.23 -13.19
N LYS A 3 16.74 0.98 -13.07
CA LYS A 3 16.57 1.68 -11.79
C LYS A 3 15.63 0.86 -10.90
N VAL A 4 16.20 0.04 -10.01
CA VAL A 4 15.46 -0.68 -8.96
C VAL A 4 14.74 0.38 -8.13
N GLY A 5 13.43 0.49 -8.33
CA GLY A 5 12.59 1.51 -7.70
C GLY A 5 12.79 1.47 -6.20
N ARG A 6 13.47 2.49 -5.65
CA ARG A 6 13.75 2.67 -4.23
C ARG A 6 12.42 2.54 -3.49
N ARG A 7 12.16 1.37 -2.87
CA ARG A 7 10.95 1.12 -2.08
C ARG A 7 10.95 2.15 -0.97
N ARG A 8 10.23 3.26 -1.17
CA ARG A 8 10.09 4.34 -0.17
C ARG A 8 9.56 3.67 1.09
N LYS A 9 10.46 3.42 2.05
CA LYS A 9 10.09 2.92 3.38
C LYS A 9 9.10 3.96 3.90
N ARG A 10 7.84 3.54 4.12
CA ARG A 10 6.78 4.39 4.65
C ARG A 10 7.33 5.09 5.89
N LYS A 11 7.14 6.41 5.99
CA LYS A 11 7.42 7.11 7.25
C LYS A 11 6.57 6.43 8.32
N THR A 12 7.21 5.86 9.34
CA THR A 12 6.56 5.12 10.44
C THR A 12 5.40 5.94 11.05
N SER A 13 5.55 7.26 11.08
CA SER A 13 4.54 8.22 11.54
C SER A 13 3.23 8.22 10.78
N THR A 14 3.20 8.01 9.46
CA THR A 14 1.94 7.98 8.68
C THR A 14 1.13 6.74 9.01
N ARG A 15 1.82 5.59 9.12
CA ARG A 15 1.19 4.30 9.46
C ARG A 15 0.56 4.35 10.84
N GLN A 16 1.28 4.88 11.83
CA GLN A 16 0.76 5.04 13.19
C GLN A 16 -0.42 6.02 13.23
N ARG A 17 -0.32 7.17 12.54
CA ARG A 17 -1.43 8.12 12.43
C ARG A 17 -2.68 7.51 11.80
N PHE A 18 -2.52 6.70 10.74
CA PHE A 18 -3.63 5.99 10.11
C PHE A 18 -4.31 5.00 11.06
N LEU A 19 -3.51 4.21 11.79
CA LEU A 19 -4.03 3.26 12.77
C LEU A 19 -4.74 3.97 13.92
N LYS A 20 -4.14 5.03 14.47
CA LYS A 20 -4.74 5.86 15.53
C LYS A 20 -6.08 6.45 15.07
N LYS A 21 -6.17 6.99 13.85
CA LYS A 21 -7.42 7.50 13.26
C LYS A 21 -8.51 6.43 13.12
N LYS A 22 -8.13 5.16 13.04
CA LYS A 22 -9.05 4.02 13.01
C LYS A 22 -9.34 3.42 14.41
N GLY A 23 -8.82 4.03 15.48
CA GLY A 23 -8.94 3.50 16.84
C GLY A 23 -8.09 2.25 17.09
N LEU A 24 -7.08 1.99 16.25
CA LEU A 24 -6.25 0.79 16.31
C LEU A 24 -4.86 1.13 16.83
N LYS A 25 -4.34 0.32 17.75
CA LYS A 25 -2.93 0.40 18.20
C LYS A 25 -1.98 -0.34 17.25
N LYS A 26 -2.47 -1.39 16.60
CA LYS A 26 -1.71 -2.25 15.67
C LYS A 26 -2.57 -2.71 14.50
N VAL A 27 -1.92 -3.16 13.43
CA VAL A 27 -2.62 -3.79 12.31
C VAL A 27 -3.26 -5.09 12.81
N PRO A 28 -4.59 -5.28 12.66
CA PRO A 28 -5.25 -6.52 13.06
C PRO A 28 -4.70 -7.73 12.31
N ARG A 29 -4.73 -8.91 12.94
CA ARG A 29 -4.28 -10.16 12.33
C ARG A 29 -5.05 -10.41 11.02
N GLY A 30 -4.33 -10.85 9.98
CA GLY A 30 -4.91 -11.08 8.66
C GLY A 30 -5.21 -9.84 7.82
N LYS A 31 -4.93 -8.63 8.32
CA LYS A 31 -5.04 -7.37 7.58
C LYS A 31 -3.67 -6.74 7.29
N GLU A 32 -3.64 -5.86 6.31
CA GLU A 32 -2.48 -5.05 5.91
C GLU A 32 -2.93 -3.64 5.51
N ILE A 33 -2.01 -2.68 5.63
CA ILE A 33 -2.22 -1.31 5.17
C ILE A 33 -1.68 -1.19 3.75
N ASP A 34 -2.58 -0.83 2.84
CA ASP A 34 -2.38 -0.71 1.39
C ASP A 34 -2.70 0.72 0.93
N HIS A 35 -2.07 1.15 -0.16
CA HIS A 35 -2.37 2.41 -0.84
C HIS A 35 -3.47 2.20 -1.88
N LYS A 36 -4.57 2.94 -1.87
CA LYS A 36 -5.66 2.83 -2.86
C LYS A 36 -5.09 2.98 -4.27
N VAL A 37 -4.32 4.06 -4.48
CA VAL A 37 -3.48 4.27 -5.66
C VAL A 37 -2.03 3.92 -5.30
N PRO A 38 -1.38 2.96 -5.99
CA PRO A 38 0.02 2.62 -5.74
C PRO A 38 0.97 3.82 -5.91
N LEU A 39 2.03 3.89 -5.10
CA LEU A 39 3.06 4.94 -5.23
C LEU A 39 3.72 4.94 -6.62
N SER A 40 3.88 3.77 -7.24
CA SER A 40 4.45 3.62 -8.58
C SER A 40 3.55 4.16 -9.69
N GLU A 41 2.31 4.51 -9.37
CA GLU A 41 1.32 5.07 -10.29
C GLU A 41 0.97 6.51 -9.92
N GLY A 42 1.81 7.19 -9.11
CA GLY A 42 1.58 8.56 -8.68
C GLY A 42 0.75 8.70 -7.39
N GLY A 43 0.43 7.60 -6.71
CA GLY A 43 -0.28 7.65 -5.43
C GLY A 43 0.52 8.38 -4.33
N SER A 44 -0.20 9.05 -3.41
CA SER A 44 0.40 9.72 -2.25
C SER A 44 0.48 8.83 -1.01
N ASP A 45 1.38 9.09 -0.07
CA ASP A 45 1.40 8.43 1.25
C ASP A 45 0.43 9.11 2.25
N SER A 46 -0.64 9.75 1.76
CA SER A 46 -1.60 10.45 2.61
C SER A 46 -2.54 9.48 3.33
N LEU A 47 -3.05 9.87 4.50
CA LEU A 47 -4.04 9.06 5.24
C LEU A 47 -5.30 8.75 4.42
N ARG A 48 -5.64 9.61 3.45
CA ARG A 48 -6.78 9.44 2.53
C ARG A 48 -6.53 8.34 1.48
N ASN A 49 -5.26 8.19 1.05
CA ASN A 49 -4.85 7.14 0.12
C ASN A 49 -4.58 5.80 0.83
N LEU A 50 -4.48 5.78 2.16
CA LEU A 50 -4.31 4.53 2.91
C LEU A 50 -5.66 3.82 3.14
N ARG A 51 -5.61 2.49 3.15
CA ARG A 51 -6.73 1.63 3.53
C ARG A 51 -6.25 0.37 4.25
N LEU A 52 -7.11 -0.18 5.08
CA LEU A 52 -6.89 -1.45 5.75
C LEU A 52 -7.63 -2.55 5.01
N ILE A 53 -6.91 -3.50 4.42
CA ILE A 53 -7.50 -4.60 3.63
C ILE A 53 -7.02 -5.96 4.14
N LYS A 54 -7.75 -7.03 3.80
CA LYS A 54 -7.32 -8.40 4.09
C LYS A 54 -6.09 -8.75 3.27
N LYS A 55 -5.16 -9.52 3.83
CA LYS A 55 -3.96 -10.03 3.13
C LYS A 55 -4.29 -10.74 1.81
N LYS A 56 -5.35 -11.55 1.81
CA LYS A 56 -5.83 -12.27 0.62
C LYS A 56 -6.22 -11.30 -0.51
N THR A 57 -6.97 -10.25 -0.18
CA THR A 57 -7.37 -9.20 -1.14
C THR A 57 -6.18 -8.41 -1.65
N HIS A 58 -5.21 -8.10 -0.78
CA HIS A 58 -3.98 -7.42 -1.17
C HIS A 58 -3.20 -8.25 -2.20
N LYS A 59 -3.03 -9.56 -1.97
CA LYS A 59 -2.35 -10.48 -2.91
C LYS A 59 -3.02 -10.49 -4.29
N GLN A 60 -4.36 -10.55 -4.34
CA GLN A 60 -5.12 -10.51 -5.59
C GLN A 60 -4.93 -9.19 -6.33
N LYS A 61 -4.99 -8.06 -5.61
CA LYS A 61 -4.74 -6.73 -6.18
C LYS A 61 -3.33 -6.63 -6.76
N THR A 62 -2.30 -6.99 -6.00
CA THR A 62 -0.91 -6.92 -6.46
C THR A 62 -0.70 -7.76 -7.72
N LYS A 63 -1.30 -8.96 -7.79
CA LYS A 63 -1.25 -9.81 -8.99
C LYS A 63 -1.92 -9.14 -10.20
N ARG A 64 -3.08 -8.51 -10.01
CA ARG A 64 -3.78 -7.76 -11.06
C ARG A 64 -2.99 -6.55 -11.54
N GLU A 65 -2.40 -5.80 -10.63
CA GLU A 65 -1.57 -4.63 -10.96
C GLU A 65 -0.29 -5.02 -11.70
N ALA A 66 0.37 -6.10 -11.26
CA ALA A 66 1.55 -6.64 -11.94
C ALA A 66 1.22 -7.05 -13.39
N ARG A 67 0.10 -7.76 -13.59
CA ARG A 67 -0.40 -8.10 -14.94
C ARG A 67 -0.69 -6.87 -15.78
N ARG A 68 -1.33 -5.84 -15.21
CA ARG A 68 -1.62 -4.59 -15.93
C ARG A 68 -0.34 -3.85 -16.33
N ARG A 69 0.69 -3.85 -15.48
CA ARG A 69 2.00 -3.24 -15.81
C ARG A 69 2.72 -4.02 -16.89
N ALA A 70 2.67 -5.36 -16.87
CA ALA A 70 3.26 -6.18 -17.91
C ALA A 70 2.63 -5.90 -19.29
N ARG A 71 1.32 -5.64 -19.35
CA ARG A 71 0.62 -5.25 -20.59
C ARG A 71 0.92 -3.83 -21.09
N ARG A 72 1.56 -2.99 -20.27
CA ARG A 72 1.91 -1.60 -20.60
C ARG A 72 3.40 -1.44 -20.95
N ARG A 73 4.16 -2.53 -20.96
CA ARG A 73 5.55 -2.59 -21.42
C ARG A 73 5.56 -3.23 -22.79
#